data_AF-A0A535P0C4-F1
#
_entry.id   AF-A0A535P0C4-F1
#
_cell.length_a   1.000
_cell.length_b   1.000
_cell.length_c   1.000
_cell.angle_alpha   90.00
_cell.angle_beta   90.00
_cell.angle_gamma   90.00
#
_symmetry.space_group_name_H-M   'P 1'
#
loop_
_entity.id
_entity.type
_entity.pdbx_description
1 polymer ?
#
loop_
_entity_poly.entity_id
_entity_poly.type
_entity_poly.pdbx_seq_one_letter_code
_entity_poly.pdbx_strand_id
1 'polypeptide(L)' 'MIAVSADGTQLWISNRYGGTVSVINARTGRRIALIRTGGRPHGLAFFPQPGRLSLGHNGIYR' A
#
# COMPACT_ATOMS: atom_id res chain seq x y z
N MET A 1 -5.77 5.17 -0.80
CA MET A 1 -4.66 5.07 -1.78
C MET A 1 -4.34 3.61 -2.02
N ILE A 2 -3.74 3.29 -3.16
CA ILE A 2 -3.40 1.93 -3.58
C ILE A 2 -1.92 1.88 -3.95
N ALA A 3 -1.22 0.84 -3.52
CA ALA A 3 0.19 0.62 -3.85
C ALA A 3 0.44 -0.87 -4.10
N VAL A 4 1.41 -1.17 -4.95
CA VAL A 4 1.84 -2.54 -5.25
C VAL A 4 3.20 -2.77 -4.59
N SER A 5 3.41 -3.95 -4.02
CA SER A 5 4.72 -4.35 -3.47
C SER A 5 5.77 -4.43 -4.58
N ALA A 6 7.05 -4.29 -4.22
CA ALA A 6 8.15 -4.27 -5.20
C ALA A 6 8.25 -5.55 -6.05
N ASP A 7 7.86 -6.69 -5.47
CA ASP A 7 7.81 -8.00 -6.14
C ASP A 7 6.50 -8.24 -6.92
N GLY A 8 5.56 -7.29 -6.90
CA GLY A 8 4.27 -7.40 -7.58
C GLY A 8 3.29 -8.40 -6.96
N THR A 9 3.59 -9.01 -5.81
CA THR A 9 2.76 -10.08 -5.25
C THR A 9 1.60 -9.59 -4.38
N GLN A 10 1.68 -8.35 -3.90
CA GLN A 10 0.72 -7.78 -2.97
C GLN A 10 0.23 -6.40 -3.41
N LEU A 11 -1.06 -6.19 -3.17
CA LEU A 11 -1.74 -4.91 -3.34
C LEU A 11 -2.14 -4.38 -1.96
N TRP A 12 -1.69 -3.17 -1.66
CA TRP A 12 -1.89 -2.51 -0.37
C TRP A 12 -2.83 -1.33 -0.55
N ILE A 13 -3.89 -1.30 0.26
CA ILE A 13 -4.98 -0.33 0.13
C ILE A 13 -5.20 0.37 1.46
N SER A 14 -5.02 1.68 1.50
CA SER A 14 -5.34 2.50 2.66
C SER A 14 -6.83 2.87 2.66
N ASN A 15 -7.51 2.49 3.74
CA ASN A 15 -8.89 2.88 4.02
C ASN A 15 -8.88 3.99 5.09
N ARG A 16 -8.91 5.24 4.62
CA ARG A 16 -8.83 6.44 5.45
C ARG A 16 -9.92 6.49 6.52
N TYR A 17 -11.17 6.26 6.12
CA TYR A 17 -12.32 6.41 7.03
C TYR A 17 -12.55 5.17 7.88
N GLY A 18 -12.13 3.99 7.39
CA GLY A 18 -12.14 2.77 8.18
C GLY A 18 -10.93 2.57 9.08
N GLY A 19 -9.95 3.50 9.09
CA GLY A 19 -8.74 3.41 9.93
C GLY A 19 -7.95 2.13 9.76
N THR A 20 -7.93 1.60 8.53
CA THR A 20 -7.33 0.31 8.22
C THR A 20 -6.49 0.35 6.95
N VAL A 21 -5.58 -0.60 6.82
CA VAL A 21 -4.88 -0.94 5.59
C VAL A 21 -5.18 -2.39 5.27
N SER A 22 -5.67 -2.66 4.06
CA SER A 22 -5.89 -4.02 3.57
C SER A 22 -4.72 -4.44 2.69
N VAL A 23 -4.29 -5.69 2.85
CA VAL A 23 -3.30 -6.32 1.97
C VAL A 23 -4.01 -7.43 1.21
N ILE A 24 -3.93 -7.37 -0.12
CA ILE A 24 -4.56 -8.30 -1.04
C ILE A 24 -3.46 -9.03 -1.81
N ASN A 25 -3.61 -10.34 -1.99
CA ASN A 25 -2.77 -11.10 -2.90
C ASN A 25 -3.10 -10.71 -4.35
N ALA A 26 -2.11 -10.21 -5.09
CA ALA A 26 -2.32 -9.64 -6.41
C ALA A 26 -2.72 -10.67 -7.48
N ARG A 27 -2.40 -11.96 -7.27
CA ARG A 27 -2.75 -13.04 -8.20
C ARG A 27 -4.16 -13.57 -8.01
N THR A 28 -4.59 -13.69 -6.76
CA THR A 28 -5.86 -14.35 -6.40
C THR A 28 -6.97 -13.36 -6.04
N GLY A 29 -6.64 -12.08 -5.83
CA GLY A 29 -7.57 -11.07 -5.35
C GLY A 29 -8.03 -11.25 -3.91
N ARG A 30 -7.48 -12.24 -3.18
CA ARG A 30 -7.88 -12.54 -1.80
C ARG A 30 -7.18 -11.62 -0.81
N ARG A 31 -7.93 -11.13 0.18
CA ARG A 31 -7.35 -10.39 1.31
C ARG A 31 -6.50 -11.33 2.17
N ILE A 32 -5.22 -11.02 2.29
CA ILE A 32 -4.27 -11.76 3.11
C ILE A 32 -4.01 -11.09 4.46
N ALA A 33 -4.26 -9.78 4.58
CA ALA A 33 -4.19 -9.10 5.87
C ALA A 33 -5.14 -7.90 5.97
N LEU A 34 -5.52 -7.57 7.20
CA LEU A 34 -6.21 -6.33 7.56
C LEU A 34 -5.51 -5.73 8.79
N ILE A 35 -4.91 -4.57 8.60
CA ILE A 35 -4.09 -3.89 9.60
C ILE A 35 -4.86 -2.68 10.11
N ARG A 36 -5.12 -2.61 11.41
CA ARG A 36 -5.68 -1.41 12.05
C ARG A 36 -4.56 -0.41 12.28
N THR A 37 -4.74 0.83 11.81
CA THR A 37 -3.73 1.88 11.96
C THR A 37 -4.03 2.83 13.11
N GLY A 38 -5.24 2.80 13.67
CA GLY A 38 -5.67 3.71 14.74
C GLY A 38 -5.88 5.17 14.30
N GLY A 39 -5.54 5.51 13.04
CA GLY A 39 -5.66 6.85 12.48
C GLY A 39 -6.41 6.87 11.15
N ARG A 40 -6.15 7.88 10.32
CA ARG A 40 -6.79 8.07 9.01
C ARG A 40 -5.74 7.89 7.90
N PRO A 41 -5.37 6.65 7.53
CA PRO A 41 -4.27 6.42 6.61
C PRO A 41 -4.60 7.00 5.23
N HIS A 42 -3.76 7.91 4.75
CA HIS A 42 -3.93 8.61 3.48
C HIS A 42 -2.99 8.04 2.43
N GLY A 43 -1.68 8.18 2.66
CA GLY A 43 -0.61 7.65 1.82
C GLY A 43 -0.13 6.27 2.23
N LEU A 44 0.48 5.56 1.28
CA LEU A 44 1.22 4.32 1.50
C LEU A 44 2.59 4.45 0.83
N ALA A 45 3.65 4.10 1.55
CA ALA A 45 5.02 4.05 1.03
C ALA A 45 5.71 2.79 1.57
N PHE A 46 6.34 2.03 0.68
CA PHE A 46 7.24 0.93 1.06
C PHE A 46 8.66 1.48 1.28
N PHE A 47 9.36 1.02 2.32
CA PHE A 47 10.76 1.37 2.60
C PHE A 47 11.51 0.14 3.16
N PRO A 48 12.79 -0.10 2.78
CA PRO A 48 13.55 0.60 1.75
C PRO A 48 13.07 0.21 0.34
N GLN A 49 13.03 1.16 -0.58
CA GLN A 49 12.90 0.82 -2.00
C GLN A 49 14.30 0.75 -2.60
N PRO A 50 14.76 -0.41 -3.10
CA PRO A 50 15.93 -0.44 -3.94
C PRO A 50 15.68 0.45 -5.17
N GLY A 51 16.38 1.58 -5.25
CA GLY A 51 16.55 2.34 -6.50
C GLY A 51 15.40 3.20 -7.02
N ARG A 52 14.28 3.41 -6.31
CA ARG A 52 13.21 4.32 -6.77
C ARG A 52 12.78 5.34 -5.72
N LEU A 53 13.00 6.61 -6.03
CA LEU A 53 12.53 7.76 -5.26
C LEU A 53 11.11 8.13 -5.70
N SER A 54 10.23 8.46 -4.74
CA SER A 54 8.90 8.98 -5.05
C SER A 54 8.97 10.50 -5.26
N LEU A 55 8.54 10.99 -6.42
CA LEU A 55 8.54 12.42 -6.74
C LEU A 55 7.23 13.15 -6.37
N GLY A 56 6.37 12.56 -5.52
CA GLY A 56 5.14 13.25 -5.12
C GLY A 56 4.28 12.52 -4.09
N HIS A 57 3.24 13.23 -3.62
CA HIS A 57 2.30 12.83 -2.57
C HIS A 57 1.58 11.48 -2.82
N ASN A 58 1.65 10.91 -4.02
CA ASN A 58 0.85 9.76 -4.46
C ASN A 58 1.64 8.55 -4.95
N GLY A 59 2.94 8.43 -4.62
CA GLY A 59 3.67 7.21 -4.97
C GLY A 59 3.78 6.96 -6.47
N ILE A 60 3.90 8.02 -7.29
CA ILE A 60 4.29 7.86 -8.69
C ILE A 60 5.79 7.59 -8.69
N TYR A 61 6.17 6.38 -9.10
CA TYR A 61 7.56 5.92 -9.17
C TYR A 61 8.02 5.94 -10.63
N ARG A 62 9.13 6.65 -10.92
CA ARG A 62 9.87 6.54 -12.18
C ARG A 62 11.20 5.86 -11.92
#